data_AF-A0A2V2U7X9-F1
#
_entry.id   AF-A0A2V2U7X9-F1
#
_cell.length_a   1.000
_cell.length_b   1.000
_cell.length_c   1.000
_cell.angle_alpha   90.00
_cell.angle_beta   90.00
_cell.angle_gamma   90.00
#
_symmetry.space_group_name_H-M   'P 1'
#
loop_
_entity.id
_entity.type
_entity.pdbx_description
1 polymer ?
#
loop_
_entity_poly.entity_id
_entity_poly.type
_entity_poly.pdbx_seq_one_letter_code
_entity_poly.pdbx_strand_id
1 'polypeptide(L)'
;MATLYAKQINDGDSLFETKIREVTQGLRPDCFNWLYNKIASANKENAITITKFIMSMRIEINLSDYYRRDIIVILTRFSMFFGNQKSFTSITRQDILRYLDSFRKPESIDPSHRWIGTYNIYRMHLMRFFKWLYHPDVVSDARPKPSLIENIPQLKRKEVSIYKPTD
;
A
#
# COMPACT_ATOMS: atom_id res chain seq x y z
N MET A 1 10.47 -10.21 -22.96
CA MET A 1 9.13 -10.78 -22.68
C MET A 1 8.35 -10.05 -21.59
N ALA A 2 8.89 -9.02 -20.91
CA ALA A 2 8.15 -8.25 -19.89
C ALA A 2 7.40 -7.01 -20.42
N THR A 3 7.65 -6.61 -21.68
CA THR A 3 7.25 -5.29 -22.21
C THR A 3 5.85 -5.25 -22.84
N LEU A 4 5.06 -6.33 -22.78
CA LEU A 4 3.76 -6.40 -23.48
C LEU A 4 2.51 -6.22 -22.58
N TYR A 5 2.65 -6.25 -21.25
CA TYR A 5 1.47 -6.14 -20.36
C TYR A 5 1.21 -4.74 -19.77
N ALA A 6 2.14 -3.81 -19.92
CA ALA A 6 1.98 -2.44 -19.38
C ALA A 6 1.13 -1.52 -20.27
N LYS A 7 0.80 -1.93 -21.50
CA LYS A 7 0.11 -1.10 -22.50
C LYS A 7 -1.28 -1.66 -22.80
N GLN A 8 -2.25 -1.32 -21.94
CA GLN A 8 -3.69 -1.17 -22.22
C GLN A 8 -4.48 -1.18 -20.90
N ILE A 9 -4.48 -0.05 -20.19
CA ILE A 9 -5.64 0.30 -19.38
C ILE A 9 -6.14 1.64 -19.94
N ASN A 10 -6.79 1.59 -21.09
CA ASN A 10 -7.55 2.71 -21.64
C ASN A 10 -9.05 2.46 -21.32
N ASP A 11 -9.53 3.20 -20.31
CA ASP A 11 -10.82 3.88 -20.15
C ASP A 11 -12.15 3.29 -20.67
N GLY A 12 -12.28 1.97 -20.77
CA GLY A 12 -13.60 1.33 -20.68
C GLY A 12 -13.94 0.99 -19.23
N ASP A 13 -15.05 1.49 -18.67
CA ASP A 13 -15.49 1.15 -17.30
C ASP A 13 -15.58 -0.37 -17.07
N SER A 14 -16.02 -1.13 -18.09
CA SER A 14 -16.07 -2.60 -18.06
C SER A 14 -14.70 -3.26 -17.97
N LEU A 15 -13.69 -2.78 -18.73
CA LEU A 15 -12.33 -3.32 -18.68
C LEU A 15 -11.66 -3.00 -17.34
N PHE A 16 -11.92 -1.82 -16.79
CA PHE A 16 -11.43 -1.39 -15.49
C PHE A 16 -12.01 -2.23 -14.35
N GLU A 17 -13.33 -2.41 -14.31
CA GLU A 17 -13.98 -3.26 -13.30
C GLU A 17 -13.45 -4.69 -13.34
N THR A 18 -13.32 -5.26 -14.55
CA THR A 18 -12.79 -6.61 -14.76
C THR A 18 -11.39 -6.77 -14.16
N LYS A 19 -10.51 -5.78 -14.32
CA LYS A 19 -9.17 -5.80 -13.73
C LYS A 19 -9.20 -5.71 -12.21
N ILE A 20 -10.09 -4.92 -11.63
CA ILE A 20 -10.29 -4.90 -10.17
C ILE A 20 -10.77 -6.27 -9.68
N ARG A 21 -11.72 -6.91 -10.37
CA ARG A 21 -12.17 -8.27 -10.04
C ARG A 21 -11.01 -9.27 -10.10
N GLU A 22 -10.17 -9.19 -11.12
CA GLU A 22 -9.00 -10.04 -11.25
C GLU A 22 -8.02 -9.89 -10.07
N VAL A 23 -7.62 -8.65 -9.73
CA VAL A 23 -6.66 -8.43 -8.64
C VAL A 23 -7.24 -8.73 -7.25
N THR A 24 -8.57 -8.74 -7.11
CA THR A 24 -9.28 -9.08 -5.87
C THR A 24 -9.83 -10.50 -5.82
N GLN A 25 -9.65 -11.29 -6.88
CA GLN A 25 -10.14 -12.67 -6.95
C GLN A 25 -9.56 -13.51 -5.81
N GLY A 26 -10.42 -14.26 -5.11
CA GLY A 26 -10.04 -15.08 -3.96
C GLY A 26 -9.89 -14.31 -2.64
N LEU A 27 -10.01 -12.98 -2.66
CA LEU A 27 -9.99 -12.16 -1.45
C LEU A 27 -11.40 -11.91 -0.91
N ARG A 28 -11.48 -11.35 0.31
CA ARG A 28 -12.76 -10.92 0.88
C ARG A 28 -13.42 -9.85 -0.01
N PRO A 29 -14.76 -9.85 -0.15
CA PRO A 29 -15.49 -8.88 -0.97
C PRO A 29 -15.18 -7.40 -0.66
N ASP A 30 -14.80 -7.11 0.59
CA ASP A 30 -14.38 -5.77 1.03
C ASP A 30 -13.25 -5.19 0.17
N CYS A 31 -12.33 -6.03 -0.33
CA CYS A 31 -11.21 -5.56 -1.15
C CYS A 31 -11.69 -4.95 -2.47
N PHE A 32 -12.66 -5.60 -3.13
CA PHE A 32 -13.30 -5.06 -4.32
C PHE A 32 -14.07 -3.78 -3.97
N ASN A 33 -14.86 -3.79 -2.90
CA ASN A 33 -15.64 -2.64 -2.47
C ASN A 33 -14.77 -1.42 -2.15
N TRP A 34 -13.63 -1.60 -1.49
CA TRP A 34 -12.68 -0.51 -1.24
C TRP A 34 -12.13 0.06 -2.55
N LEU A 35 -11.62 -0.77 -3.45
CA LEU A 35 -11.04 -0.28 -4.70
C LEU A 35 -12.09 0.37 -5.61
N TYR A 36 -13.20 -0.31 -5.87
CA TYR A 36 -14.20 0.13 -6.84
C TYR A 36 -15.11 1.22 -6.25
N ASN A 37 -15.81 0.92 -5.15
CA ASN A 37 -16.84 1.83 -4.64
C ASN A 37 -16.28 2.97 -3.79
N LYS A 38 -15.16 2.77 -3.06
CA LYS A 38 -14.60 3.82 -2.18
C LYS A 38 -13.51 4.66 -2.83
N ILE A 39 -12.61 4.05 -3.61
CA ILE A 39 -11.53 4.78 -4.27
C ILE A 39 -11.95 5.23 -5.66
N ALA A 40 -12.35 4.32 -6.55
CA ALA A 40 -12.56 4.67 -7.97
C ALA A 40 -13.67 5.69 -8.20
N SER A 41 -14.69 5.71 -7.33
CA SER A 41 -15.77 6.70 -7.36
C SER A 41 -15.30 8.14 -7.13
N ALA A 42 -14.21 8.35 -6.38
CA ALA A 42 -13.66 9.67 -6.06
C ALA A 42 -12.35 9.95 -6.81
N ASN A 43 -11.54 8.93 -7.05
CA ASN A 43 -10.23 9.02 -7.67
C ASN A 43 -9.90 7.73 -8.43
N LYS A 44 -10.39 7.66 -9.67
CA LYS A 44 -10.18 6.53 -10.59
C LYS A 44 -8.69 6.29 -10.86
N GLU A 45 -7.87 7.35 -10.92
CA GLU A 45 -6.42 7.25 -11.14
C GLU A 45 -5.74 6.44 -10.02
N ASN A 46 -6.06 6.70 -8.76
CA ASN A 46 -5.52 5.95 -7.62
C ASN A 46 -5.95 4.47 -7.67
N ALA A 47 -7.21 4.19 -7.99
CA ALA A 47 -7.69 2.81 -8.11
C ALA A 47 -6.99 2.06 -9.26
N ILE A 48 -6.79 2.71 -10.41
CA ILE A 48 -6.00 2.17 -11.53
C ILE A 48 -4.56 1.90 -11.08
N THR A 49 -3.95 2.83 -10.36
CA THR A 49 -2.56 2.73 -9.90
C THR A 49 -2.37 1.57 -8.93
N ILE A 50 -3.28 1.37 -7.97
CA ILE A 50 -3.25 0.21 -7.06
C ILE A 50 -3.41 -1.08 -7.85
N THR A 51 -4.36 -1.12 -8.79
CA THR A 51 -4.60 -2.31 -9.62
C THR A 51 -3.34 -2.69 -10.42
N LYS A 52 -2.70 -1.71 -11.08
CA LYS A 52 -1.43 -1.91 -11.80
C LYS A 52 -0.32 -2.41 -10.88
N PHE A 53 -0.22 -1.88 -9.66
CA PHE A 53 0.78 -2.31 -8.68
C PHE A 53 0.56 -3.76 -8.22
N ILE A 54 -0.68 -4.16 -7.94
CA ILE A 54 -0.96 -5.56 -7.56
C ILE A 54 -0.65 -6.51 -8.71
N MET A 55 -1.00 -6.14 -9.95
CA MET A 55 -0.66 -6.93 -11.13
C MET A 55 0.85 -7.07 -11.31
N SER A 56 1.63 -5.99 -11.16
CA SER A 56 3.09 -6.07 -11.26
C SER A 56 3.68 -6.96 -10.16
N MET A 57 3.18 -6.84 -8.92
CA MET A 57 3.64 -7.67 -7.82
C MET A 57 3.36 -9.17 -8.03
N ARG A 58 2.24 -9.55 -8.65
CA ARG A 58 1.96 -10.96 -9.01
C ARG A 58 2.98 -11.54 -10.00
N ILE A 59 3.57 -10.70 -10.85
CA ILE A 59 4.57 -11.10 -11.84
C ILE A 59 5.97 -11.11 -11.21
N GLU A 60 6.28 -10.10 -10.40
CA GLU A 60 7.60 -9.95 -9.76
C GLU A 60 7.83 -10.97 -8.64
N ILE A 61 6.78 -11.32 -7.91
CA ILE A 61 6.84 -12.24 -6.77
C ILE A 61 5.62 -13.16 -6.75
N ASN A 62 5.76 -14.32 -6.11
CA ASN A 62 4.62 -15.18 -5.82
C ASN A 62 3.77 -14.57 -4.67
N LEU A 63 2.95 -13.58 -5.01
CA LEU A 63 2.18 -12.76 -4.07
C LEU A 63 1.06 -13.58 -3.41
N SER A 64 1.18 -13.84 -2.10
CA SER A 64 0.12 -14.49 -1.31
C SER A 64 -1.14 -13.63 -1.15
N ASP A 65 -2.28 -14.28 -0.91
CA ASP A 65 -3.57 -13.62 -0.71
C ASP A 65 -3.60 -12.68 0.49
N TYR A 66 -2.99 -13.11 1.61
CA TYR A 66 -2.87 -12.28 2.81
C TYR A 66 -2.08 -11.00 2.52
N TYR A 67 -0.91 -11.13 1.87
CA TYR A 67 -0.06 -9.98 1.56
C TYR A 67 -0.72 -9.06 0.52
N ARG A 68 -1.41 -9.64 -0.49
CA ARG A 68 -2.20 -8.91 -1.48
C ARG A 68 -3.31 -8.08 -0.83
N ARG A 69 -4.06 -8.69 0.09
CA ARG A 69 -5.11 -8.01 0.87
C ARG A 69 -4.51 -6.85 1.69
N ASP A 70 -3.40 -7.07 2.38
CA ASP A 70 -2.77 -6.04 3.21
C ASP A 70 -2.35 -4.82 2.36
N ILE A 71 -1.77 -5.05 1.18
CA ILE A 71 -1.42 -3.95 0.27
C ILE A 71 -2.66 -3.17 -0.17
N ILE A 72 -3.74 -3.86 -0.58
CA ILE A 72 -5.00 -3.22 -0.98
C ILE A 72 -5.56 -2.38 0.17
N VAL A 73 -5.64 -2.95 1.38
CA VAL A 73 -6.11 -2.25 2.58
C VAL A 73 -5.26 -1.01 2.86
N ILE A 74 -3.94 -1.14 2.85
CA ILE A 74 -3.02 -0.06 3.20
C ILE A 74 -3.13 1.09 2.19
N LEU A 75 -3.11 0.79 0.88
CA LEU A 75 -3.13 1.82 -0.16
C LEU A 75 -4.51 2.50 -0.27
N THR A 76 -5.60 1.74 -0.11
CA THR A 76 -6.95 2.35 -0.06
C THR A 76 -7.12 3.23 1.18
N ARG A 77 -6.69 2.78 2.38
CA ARG A 77 -6.70 3.61 3.59
C ARG A 77 -5.85 4.86 3.45
N PHE A 78 -4.69 4.74 2.80
CA PHE A 78 -3.81 5.87 2.55
C PHE A 78 -4.47 6.90 1.63
N SER A 79 -5.10 6.48 0.53
CA SER A 79 -5.88 7.37 -0.33
C SER A 79 -7.03 8.02 0.42
N MET A 80 -7.81 7.24 1.20
CA MET A 80 -8.95 7.75 1.96
C MET A 80 -8.56 8.72 3.07
N PHE A 81 -7.36 8.58 3.65
CA PHE A 81 -6.85 9.53 4.66
C PHE A 81 -6.74 10.96 4.12
N PHE A 82 -6.47 11.12 2.82
CA PHE A 82 -6.49 12.42 2.13
C PHE A 82 -7.82 12.68 1.41
N GLY A 83 -8.90 12.02 1.83
CA GLY A 83 -10.23 12.15 1.23
C GLY A 83 -10.29 11.73 -0.23
N ASN A 84 -9.36 10.89 -0.70
CA ASN A 84 -9.15 10.53 -2.11
C ASN A 84 -8.83 11.71 -3.05
N GLN A 85 -8.55 12.91 -2.52
CA GLN A 85 -8.37 14.12 -3.34
C GLN A 85 -6.99 14.20 -4.00
N LYS A 86 -5.99 13.53 -3.43
CA LYS A 86 -4.61 13.52 -3.96
C LYS A 86 -4.37 12.26 -4.78
N SER A 87 -3.86 12.42 -6.00
CA SER A 87 -3.27 11.31 -6.75
C SER A 87 -2.01 10.83 -6.03
N PHE A 88 -1.67 9.55 -6.13
CA PHE A 88 -0.42 9.05 -5.52
C PHE A 88 0.83 9.74 -6.07
N THR A 89 0.81 10.19 -7.32
CA THR A 89 1.89 10.95 -7.96
C THR A 89 2.08 12.35 -7.37
N SER A 90 1.05 12.92 -6.72
CA SER A 90 1.09 14.24 -6.06
C SER A 90 1.41 14.17 -4.56
N ILE A 91 1.58 12.97 -4.00
CA ILE A 91 1.90 12.78 -2.58
C ILE A 91 3.30 13.29 -2.27
N THR A 92 3.40 14.11 -1.22
CA THR A 92 4.67 14.63 -0.72
C THR A 92 5.23 13.80 0.44
N ARG A 93 6.51 14.04 0.79
CA ARG A 93 7.10 13.49 2.01
C ARG A 93 6.29 13.83 3.26
N GLN A 94 5.80 15.08 3.34
CA GLN A 94 5.06 15.56 4.51
C GLN A 94 3.70 14.86 4.64
N ASP A 95 3.06 14.52 3.52
CA ASP A 95 1.83 13.74 3.51
C ASP A 95 2.07 12.33 4.10
N ILE A 96 3.14 11.66 3.67
CA ILE A 96 3.48 10.33 4.19
C ILE A 96 3.78 10.38 5.69
N LEU A 97 4.56 11.36 6.15
CA LEU A 97 4.83 11.55 7.57
C LEU A 97 3.53 11.81 8.34
N ARG A 98 2.67 12.70 7.85
CA ARG A 98 1.36 12.99 8.46
C ARG A 98 0.50 11.73 8.60
N TYR A 99 0.48 10.88 7.57
CA TYR A 99 -0.26 9.63 7.62
C TYR A 99 0.34 8.64 8.62
N LEU A 100 1.65 8.42 8.58
CA LEU A 100 2.31 7.50 9.49
C LEU A 100 2.21 7.98 10.96
N ASP A 101 2.32 9.29 11.18
CA ASP A 101 2.19 9.89 12.52
C ASP A 101 0.76 9.81 13.05
N SER A 102 -0.26 9.66 12.20
CA SER A 102 -1.65 9.43 12.63
C SER A 102 -1.84 8.11 13.40
N PHE A 103 -0.91 7.16 13.26
CA PHE A 103 -0.93 5.93 14.05
C PHE A 103 -0.39 6.14 15.46
N ARG A 104 0.40 7.19 15.73
CA ARG A 104 1.02 7.39 17.04
C ARG A 104 -0.04 7.54 18.12
N LYS A 105 0.16 6.82 19.21
CA LYS A 105 -0.69 6.93 20.41
C LYS A 105 0.17 7.23 21.63
N PRO A 106 -0.31 8.07 22.56
CA PRO A 106 0.36 8.30 23.83
C PRO A 106 0.32 7.02 24.68
N GLU A 107 1.27 6.92 25.61
CA GLU A 107 1.41 5.80 26.56
C GLU A 107 0.08 5.49 27.27
N SER A 108 -0.65 6.53 27.67
CA SER A 108 -1.92 6.39 28.37
C SER A 108 -3.01 5.68 27.57
N ILE A 109 -2.91 5.67 26.23
CA ILE A 109 -3.91 5.05 25.34
C ILE A 109 -3.40 3.71 24.79
N ASP A 110 -2.09 3.55 24.57
CA ASP A 110 -1.48 2.29 24.13
C ASP A 110 -0.19 2.01 24.92
N PRO A 111 -0.29 1.53 26.18
CA PRO A 111 0.88 1.21 27.01
C PRO A 111 1.75 0.12 26.37
N SER A 112 1.13 -0.77 25.60
CA SER A 112 1.83 -1.83 24.86
C SER A 112 2.55 -1.34 23.60
N HIS A 113 2.41 -0.07 23.22
CA HIS A 113 3.05 0.52 22.04
C HIS A 113 2.82 -0.25 20.73
N ARG A 114 1.68 -0.95 20.59
CA ARG A 114 1.36 -1.76 19.40
C ARG A 114 1.31 -0.91 18.14
N TRP A 115 0.99 0.38 18.27
CA TRP A 115 0.99 1.31 17.13
C TRP A 115 2.33 1.37 16.39
N ILE A 116 3.46 1.11 17.06
CA ILE A 116 4.79 1.06 16.43
C ILE A 116 4.84 -0.04 15.37
N GLY A 117 4.16 -1.15 15.60
CA GLY A 117 4.02 -2.24 14.64
C GLY A 117 3.26 -1.83 13.40
N THR A 118 2.09 -1.23 13.59
CA THR A 118 1.27 -0.71 12.50
C THR A 118 2.05 0.32 11.69
N TYR A 119 2.73 1.25 12.35
CA TYR A 119 3.61 2.25 11.70
C TYR A 119 4.64 1.56 10.80
N ASN A 120 5.37 0.57 11.32
CA ASN A 120 6.45 -0.07 10.59
C ASN A 120 5.95 -0.90 9.40
N ILE A 121 4.82 -1.61 9.56
CA ILE A 121 4.16 -2.35 8.47
C ILE A 121 3.75 -1.37 7.37
N TYR A 122 2.99 -0.33 7.72
CA TYR A 122 2.49 0.64 6.74
C TYR A 122 3.65 1.36 6.04
N ARG A 123 4.69 1.76 6.77
CA ARG A 123 5.92 2.34 6.22
C ARG A 123 6.56 1.41 5.19
N MET A 124 6.71 0.12 5.49
CA MET A 124 7.32 -0.86 4.59
C MET A 124 6.53 -1.02 3.29
N HIS A 125 5.20 -1.16 3.39
CA HIS A 125 4.33 -1.26 2.23
C HIS A 125 4.31 0.01 1.38
N LEU A 126 4.20 1.18 2.00
CA LEU A 126 4.25 2.46 1.30
C LEU A 126 5.60 2.66 0.60
N MET A 127 6.71 2.33 1.27
CA MET A 127 8.03 2.40 0.65
C MET A 127 8.11 1.51 -0.60
N ARG A 128 7.66 0.25 -0.52
CA ARG A 128 7.68 -0.64 -1.68
C ARG A 128 6.80 -0.11 -2.82
N PHE A 129 5.62 0.39 -2.50
CA PHE A 129 4.69 0.99 -3.47
C PHE A 129 5.31 2.21 -4.16
N PHE A 130 5.85 3.18 -3.42
CA PHE A 130 6.41 4.39 -3.99
C PHE A 130 7.70 4.13 -4.79
N LYS A 131 8.52 3.14 -4.40
CA LYS A 131 9.63 2.67 -5.23
C LYS A 131 9.14 2.18 -6.59
N TRP A 132 8.08 1.37 -6.61
CA TRP A 132 7.46 0.90 -7.86
C TRP A 132 6.82 2.03 -8.66
N LEU A 133 6.11 2.94 -8.00
CA LEU A 133 5.38 4.03 -8.67
C LEU A 133 6.33 4.94 -9.47
N TYR A 134 7.52 5.22 -8.93
CA TYR A 134 8.51 6.08 -9.58
C TYR A 134 9.41 5.33 -10.57
N HIS A 135 9.59 4.03 -10.39
CA HIS A 135 10.49 3.20 -11.19
C HIS A 135 9.85 1.84 -11.54
N PRO A 136 8.72 1.83 -12.27
CA PRO A 136 7.97 0.60 -12.52
C PRO A 136 8.75 -0.41 -13.36
N ASP A 137 9.56 0.08 -14.29
CA ASP A 137 10.35 -0.74 -15.23
C ASP A 137 11.67 -1.28 -14.66
N VAL A 138 12.07 -0.81 -13.47
CA VAL A 138 13.25 -1.30 -12.77
C VAL A 138 12.85 -2.50 -11.92
N VAL A 139 13.68 -3.55 -11.88
CA VAL A 139 13.42 -4.74 -11.06
C VAL A 139 13.39 -4.41 -9.56
N SER A 140 12.54 -5.12 -8.80
CA SER A 140 12.21 -4.80 -7.38
C SER A 140 13.41 -4.43 -6.51
N ASP A 141 14.47 -5.23 -6.57
CA ASP A 141 15.64 -5.11 -5.70
C ASP A 141 16.52 -3.91 -6.08
N ALA A 142 16.57 -3.55 -7.36
CA ALA A 142 17.39 -2.47 -7.89
C ALA A 142 16.68 -1.10 -7.88
N ARG A 143 15.38 -1.04 -7.57
CA ARG A 143 14.64 0.24 -7.54
C ARG A 143 15.28 1.20 -6.53
N PRO A 144 15.64 2.43 -6.93
CA PRO A 144 16.09 3.44 -5.98
C PRO A 144 14.94 3.89 -5.08
N LYS A 145 15.26 4.47 -3.92
CA LYS A 145 14.25 5.06 -3.03
C LYS A 145 13.97 6.48 -3.50
N PRO A 146 12.72 6.85 -3.81
CA PRO A 146 12.40 8.23 -4.12
C PRO A 146 12.56 9.10 -2.87
N SER A 147 12.93 10.37 -3.06
CA SER A 147 13.21 11.32 -1.97
C SER A 147 12.05 11.48 -0.98
N LEU A 148 10.81 11.28 -1.43
CA LEU A 148 9.61 11.36 -0.58
C LEU A 148 9.54 10.28 0.51
N ILE A 149 10.16 9.12 0.29
CA ILE A 149 10.15 8.01 1.26
C ILE A 149 11.52 7.77 1.89
N GLU A 150 12.54 8.42 1.33
CA GLU A 150 13.90 8.36 1.82
C GLU A 150 13.98 8.91 3.26
N ASN A 151 14.82 8.28 4.09
CA ASN A 151 15.09 8.69 5.46
C ASN A 151 13.87 8.76 6.39
N ILE A 152 12.74 8.13 6.06
CA ILE A 152 11.68 7.85 7.03
C ILE A 152 12.18 6.69 7.91
N PRO A 153 12.33 6.82 9.24
CA PRO A 153 12.94 5.78 10.07
C PRO A 153 11.97 4.61 10.35
N GLN A 154 12.51 3.40 10.52
CA GLN A 154 11.79 2.33 11.20
C GLN A 154 11.89 2.56 12.71
N LEU A 155 10.77 2.47 13.41
CA LEU A 155 10.72 2.68 14.85
C LEU A 155 11.09 1.39 15.60
N LYS A 156 11.92 1.50 16.64
CA LYS A 156 12.26 0.35 17.50
C LYS A 156 11.03 -0.05 18.32
N ARG A 157 10.75 -1.36 18.38
CA ARG A 157 9.72 -1.91 19.27
C ARG A 157 10.13 -1.69 20.72
N LYS A 158 9.14 -1.44 21.57
CA LYS A 158 9.31 -1.26 23.03
C LYS A 158 8.67 -2.40 23.83
N GLU A 159 7.99 -3.32 23.15
CA GLU A 159 7.43 -4.53 23.77
C GLU A 159 8.57 -5.37 24.32
N VAL A 160 8.50 -5.70 25.63
CA VAL A 160 9.40 -6.66 26.27
C VAL A 160 8.70 -8.00 26.26
N SER A 161 9.36 -9.05 25.77
CA SER A 161 8.81 -10.41 25.85
C SER A 161 8.54 -10.77 27.30
N ILE A 162 7.32 -11.19 27.60
CA ILE A 162 6.92 -11.69 28.93
C ILE A 162 7.30 -13.16 29.15
N TYR A 163 7.76 -13.86 28.10
CA TYR A 163 8.14 -15.26 28.16
C TYR A 163 9.40 -15.42 29.01
N LYS A 164 9.31 -16.24 30.07
CA LYS A 164 10.46 -16.65 30.86
C LYS A 164 11.00 -17.95 30.27
N PRO A 165 12.32 -18.22 30.32
CA PRO A 165 12.92 -19.48 29.83
C PRO A 165 12.36 -20.78 30.43
N THR A 166 11.42 -20.69 31.36
CA THR A 166 10.77 -21.79 32.08
C THR A 166 9.34 -22.07 31.62
N ASP A 167 8.79 -21.30 30.69
CA ASP A 167 7.45 -21.49 30.11
C ASP A 167 7.43 -22.51 28.95
#